data_AF-A0AAV4F810-F1
#
_entry.id   AF-A0AAV4F810-F1
#
_cell.length_a   1.000
_cell.length_b   1.000
_cell.length_c   1.000
_cell.angle_alpha   90.00
_cell.angle_beta   90.00
_cell.angle_gamma   90.00
#
_symmetry.space_group_name_H-M   'P 1'
#
loop_
_entity.id
_entity.type
_entity.pdbx_description
1 polymer ?
#
loop_
_entity_poly.entity_id
_entity_poly.type
_entity_poly.pdbx_seq_one_letter_code
_entity_poly.pdbx_strand_id
1 'polypeptide(L)'
;MATSNDLLIKQRSVVEFLAAEGRSAANIHARIKIAYGEMCMSDYSVRKWLTIEMKAQRNDMCTQLIERYKAGGEAFLPRILTGDESWDHHYDRLCKAQSMEHRPKTSPSPRNFKVVTFAR
;
A
#
# COMPACT_ATOMS: atom_id res chain seq x y z
N MET A 1 -32.92 14.78 -16.42
CA MET A 1 -32.60 13.77 -15.39
C MET A 1 -31.16 13.35 -15.63
N ALA A 2 -30.26 13.54 -14.66
CA ALA A 2 -28.87 13.11 -14.82
C ALA A 2 -28.86 11.58 -14.99
N THR A 3 -28.26 11.11 -16.07
CA THR A 3 -28.23 9.67 -16.37
C THR A 3 -27.31 8.98 -15.35
N SER A 4 -27.46 7.66 -15.17
CA SER A 4 -26.60 6.86 -14.28
C SER A 4 -25.10 7.05 -14.59
N ASN A 5 -24.75 7.35 -15.85
CA ASN A 5 -23.38 7.69 -16.26
C ASN A 5 -22.88 9.03 -15.70
N ASP A 6 -23.72 10.06 -15.62
CA ASP A 6 -23.31 11.38 -15.10
C ASP A 6 -22.92 11.31 -13.63
N LEU A 7 -23.63 10.48 -12.85
CA LEU A 7 -23.33 10.25 -11.45
C LEU A 7 -21.99 9.52 -11.27
N LEU A 8 -21.72 8.51 -12.10
CA LEU A 8 -20.46 7.78 -12.06
C LEU A 8 -19.28 8.68 -12.39
N ILE A 9 -19.42 9.57 -13.38
CA ILE A 9 -18.38 10.55 -13.73
C ILE A 9 -18.09 11.44 -12.52
N LYS A 10 -19.12 11.98 -11.87
CA LYS A 10 -18.95 12.82 -10.66
C LYS A 10 -18.25 12.09 -9.52
N GLN A 11 -18.64 10.85 -9.24
CA GLN A 11 -18.02 10.06 -8.18
C GLN A 11 -16.56 9.72 -8.48
N ARG A 12 -16.21 9.45 -9.76
CA ARG A 12 -14.81 9.21 -10.16
C ARG A 12 -13.93 10.43 -9.92
N SER A 13 -14.39 11.62 -10.29
CA SER A 13 -13.64 12.85 -10.01
C SER A 13 -13.37 13.04 -8.52
N VAL A 14 -14.29 12.64 -7.64
CA VAL A 14 -14.05 12.65 -6.18
C VAL A 14 -13.04 11.59 -5.76
N VAL A 15 -13.10 10.37 -6.33
CA VAL A 15 -12.10 9.31 -6.07
C VAL A 15 -10.70 9.80 -6.45
N GLU A 16 -10.53 10.35 -7.65
CA GLU A 16 -9.27 10.88 -8.17
C GLU A 16 -8.73 12.01 -7.27
N PHE A 17 -9.59 12.96 -6.90
CA PHE A 17 -9.20 14.04 -5.98
C PHE A 17 -8.70 13.51 -4.63
N LEU A 18 -9.43 12.57 -4.01
CA LEU A 18 -9.05 12.02 -2.71
C LEU A 18 -7.82 11.10 -2.79
N ALA A 19 -7.60 10.44 -3.92
CA ALA A 19 -6.39 9.69 -4.19
C ALA A 19 -5.17 10.61 -4.25
N ALA A 20 -5.30 11.75 -4.92
CA ALA A 20 -4.26 12.78 -4.98
C ALA A 20 -3.96 13.40 -3.59
N GLU A 21 -4.94 13.48 -2.69
CA GLU A 21 -4.74 13.83 -1.27
C GLU A 21 -4.02 12.73 -0.44
N GLY A 22 -3.64 11.60 -1.06
CA GLY A 22 -2.97 10.49 -0.40
C GLY A 22 -3.88 9.68 0.54
N ARG A 23 -5.20 9.73 0.35
CA ARG A 23 -6.14 8.94 1.17
C ARG A 23 -6.13 7.48 0.73
N SER A 24 -6.24 6.56 1.69
CA SER A 24 -6.36 5.14 1.37
C SER A 24 -7.71 4.82 0.72
N ALA A 25 -7.76 3.78 -0.11
CA ALA A 25 -8.99 3.35 -0.79
C ALA A 25 -10.18 3.15 0.18
N ALA A 26 -9.91 2.61 1.37
CA ALA A 26 -10.91 2.43 2.42
C ALA A 26 -11.46 3.76 2.94
N ASN A 27 -10.59 4.77 3.13
CA ASN A 27 -11.00 6.10 3.55
C ASN A 27 -11.78 6.81 2.44
N ILE A 28 -11.36 6.67 1.18
CA ILE A 28 -12.05 7.20 0.00
C ILE A 28 -13.47 6.66 -0.07
N HIS A 29 -13.64 5.33 -0.01
CA HIS A 29 -14.96 4.71 -0.06
C HIS A 29 -15.84 5.17 1.12
N ALA A 30 -15.29 5.26 2.34
CA ALA A 30 -16.03 5.76 3.49
C ALA A 30 -16.54 7.20 3.27
N ARG A 31 -15.70 8.10 2.76
CA ARG A 31 -16.08 9.50 2.48
C ARG A 31 -17.13 9.61 1.38
N ILE A 32 -16.96 8.87 0.28
CA ILE A 32 -17.92 8.89 -0.84
C ILE A 32 -19.25 8.27 -0.41
N LYS A 33 -19.25 7.23 0.43
CA LYS A 33 -20.48 6.64 0.98
C LYS A 33 -21.28 7.64 1.81
N ILE A 34 -20.62 8.50 2.58
CA ILE A 34 -21.28 9.58 3.33
C ILE A 34 -21.92 10.60 2.38
N ALA A 35 -21.23 10.98 1.31
CA ALA A 35 -21.70 12.02 0.39
C ALA A 35 -22.81 11.54 -0.56
N TYR A 36 -22.74 10.29 -1.04
CA TYR A 36 -23.63 9.76 -2.09
C TYR A 36 -24.64 8.73 -1.57
N GLY A 37 -24.54 8.30 -0.31
CA GLY A 37 -25.48 7.37 0.31
C GLY A 37 -25.58 6.04 -0.45
N GLU A 38 -26.81 5.60 -0.70
CA GLU A 38 -27.10 4.36 -1.43
C GLU A 38 -26.68 4.39 -2.90
N MET A 39 -26.51 5.59 -3.46
CA MET A 39 -26.06 5.78 -4.84
C MET A 39 -24.54 5.73 -4.98
N CYS A 40 -23.81 5.50 -3.88
CA CYS A 40 -22.36 5.37 -3.86
C CYS A 40 -21.89 4.13 -4.65
N MET A 41 -20.82 4.30 -5.41
CA MET A 41 -20.12 3.17 -6.01
C MET A 41 -19.54 2.23 -4.96
N SER A 42 -19.48 0.95 -5.28
CA SER A 42 -18.94 -0.06 -4.36
C SER A 42 -17.46 0.17 -4.01
N ASP A 43 -17.03 -0.31 -2.84
CA ASP A 43 -15.62 -0.33 -2.43
C ASP A 43 -14.72 -1.02 -3.48
N TYR A 44 -15.23 -2.11 -4.08
CA TYR A 44 -14.54 -2.78 -5.18
C TYR A 44 -14.32 -1.84 -6.38
N SER A 45 -15.34 -1.08 -6.78
CA SER A 45 -15.24 -0.12 -7.87
C SER A 45 -14.18 0.96 -7.59
N VAL A 46 -14.13 1.47 -6.35
CA VAL A 46 -13.13 2.45 -5.91
C VAL A 46 -11.72 1.87 -6.03
N ARG A 47 -11.48 0.68 -5.46
CA ARG A 47 -10.16 0.01 -5.51
C ARG A 47 -9.72 -0.32 -6.93
N LYS A 48 -10.66 -0.78 -7.76
CA LYS A 48 -10.40 -1.11 -9.16
C LYS A 48 -9.98 0.15 -9.92
N TRP A 49 -10.64 1.29 -9.69
CA TRP A 49 -10.29 2.54 -10.33
C TRP A 49 -8.92 3.06 -9.91
N LEU A 50 -8.63 3.08 -8.61
CA LEU A 50 -7.30 3.45 -8.13
C LEU A 50 -6.22 2.55 -8.75
N THR A 51 -6.48 1.26 -8.92
CA THR A 51 -5.55 0.34 -9.58
C THR A 51 -5.32 0.69 -11.06
N ILE A 52 -6.37 1.12 -11.79
CA ILE A 52 -6.25 1.52 -13.20
C ILE A 52 -5.42 2.81 -13.30
N GLU A 53 -5.70 3.78 -12.45
CA GLU A 53 -5.00 5.06 -12.42
C GLU A 53 -3.52 4.88 -12.05
N MET A 54 -3.22 4.12 -10.99
CA MET A 54 -1.84 3.79 -10.61
C MET A 54 -1.09 3.06 -11.74
N LYS A 55 -1.77 2.19 -12.49
CA LYS A 55 -1.18 1.53 -13.68
C LYS A 55 -0.89 2.52 -14.79
N ALA A 56 -1.80 3.47 -15.03
CA ALA A 56 -1.61 4.51 -16.03
C ALA A 56 -0.42 5.42 -15.66
N GLN A 57 -0.34 5.88 -14.42
CA GLN A 57 0.79 6.66 -13.90
C GLN A 57 2.12 5.91 -14.04
N ARG A 58 2.13 4.61 -13.68
CA ARG A 58 3.33 3.78 -13.84
C ARG A 58 3.75 3.65 -15.31
N ASN A 59 2.81 3.48 -16.23
CA ASN A 59 3.11 3.40 -17.67
C ASN A 59 3.67 4.72 -18.20
N ASP A 60 3.11 5.85 -17.78
CA ASP A 60 3.60 7.18 -18.17
C ASP A 60 5.04 7.40 -17.69
N MET A 61 5.30 7.15 -16.41
CA MET A 61 6.65 7.22 -15.83
C MET A 61 7.65 6.29 -16.54
N CYS A 62 7.26 5.04 -16.81
CA CYS A 62 8.11 4.11 -17.56
C CYS A 62 8.41 4.61 -18.98
N THR A 63 7.42 5.23 -19.65
CA THR A 63 7.59 5.79 -21.00
C THR A 63 8.62 6.92 -20.98
N GLN A 64 8.50 7.84 -20.04
CA GLN A 64 9.46 8.94 -19.85
C GLN A 64 10.87 8.43 -19.53
N LEU A 65 11.00 7.40 -18.68
CA LEU A 65 12.30 6.80 -18.36
C LEU A 65 12.93 6.12 -19.59
N ILE A 66 12.14 5.44 -20.42
CA ILE A 66 12.59 4.82 -21.66
C ILE A 66 13.06 5.87 -22.67
N GLU A 67 12.35 6.98 -22.81
CA GLU A 67 12.74 8.08 -23.70
C GLU A 67 14.08 8.70 -23.26
N ARG A 68 14.26 8.93 -21.96
CA ARG A 68 15.54 9.40 -21.42
C ARG A 68 16.68 8.41 -21.67
N TYR A 69 16.42 7.12 -21.49
CA TYR A 69 17.40 6.09 -21.80
C TYR A 69 17.75 6.05 -23.30
N LYS A 70 16.76 6.18 -24.20
CA LYS A 70 17.00 6.27 -25.65
C LYS A 70 17.84 7.49 -26.03
N ALA A 71 17.66 8.62 -25.35
CA ALA A 71 18.42 9.84 -25.60
C ALA A 71 19.85 9.79 -25.01
N GLY A 72 20.02 9.24 -23.81
CA GLY A 72 21.30 9.23 -23.08
C GLY A 72 22.12 7.94 -23.22
N GLY A 73 21.51 6.87 -23.72
CA GLY A 73 22.11 5.53 -23.78
C GLY A 73 22.57 5.02 -22.41
N GLU A 74 23.60 4.17 -22.43
CA GLU A 74 24.20 3.58 -21.23
C GLU A 74 24.79 4.61 -20.25
N ALA A 75 25.13 5.82 -20.72
CA ALA A 75 25.66 6.88 -19.86
C ALA A 75 24.64 7.43 -18.84
N PHE A 76 23.35 7.12 -19.02
CA PHE A 76 22.28 7.48 -18.09
C PHE A 76 22.28 6.63 -16.81
N LEU A 77 22.50 5.31 -16.92
CA LEU A 77 22.32 4.38 -15.80
C LEU A 77 23.29 4.61 -14.62
N PRO A 78 24.59 4.88 -14.83
CA PRO A 78 25.53 5.12 -13.73
C PRO A 78 25.24 6.37 -12.89
N ARG A 79 24.32 7.24 -13.34
CA ARG A 79 23.93 8.47 -12.63
C ARG A 79 22.76 8.26 -11.67
N ILE A 80 22.13 7.09 -11.72
CA ILE A 80 20.99 6.76 -10.87
C ILE A 80 21.50 6.26 -9.53
N LEU A 81 21.21 7.00 -8.46
CA LEU A 81 21.33 6.51 -7.09
C LEU A 81 19.99 5.90 -6.69
N THR A 82 20.01 4.66 -6.21
CA THR A 82 18.83 3.95 -5.70
C THR A 82 19.07 3.48 -4.28
N GLY A 83 18.02 3.45 -3.47
CA GLY A 83 18.04 2.97 -2.10
C GLY A 83 16.62 2.64 -1.68
N ASP A 84 16.49 1.55 -0.93
CA ASP A 84 15.23 1.13 -0.30
C ASP A 84 15.54 0.60 1.10
N GLU A 85 14.57 0.70 1.99
CA GLU A 85 14.71 0.23 3.37
C GLU A 85 14.33 -1.24 3.44
N SER A 86 15.25 -2.06 3.97
CA SER A 86 14.97 -3.44 4.32
C SER A 86 15.04 -3.60 5.84
N TRP A 87 14.00 -4.20 6.41
CA TRP A 87 13.96 -4.50 7.84
C TRP A 87 14.86 -5.70 8.14
N ASP A 88 15.85 -5.51 8.99
CA ASP A 88 16.60 -6.63 9.56
C ASP A 88 15.89 -7.12 10.82
N HIS A 89 15.32 -8.31 10.74
CA HIS A 89 14.75 -8.99 11.89
C HIS A 89 15.86 -9.70 12.65
N HIS A 90 16.29 -9.12 13.78
CA HIS A 90 17.22 -9.79 14.69
C HIS A 90 16.59 -11.10 15.22
N TYR A 91 16.93 -12.22 14.58
CA TYR A 91 16.46 -13.55 14.96
C TYR A 91 17.39 -14.14 16.03
N ASP A 92 17.02 -14.01 17.30
CA ASP A 92 17.72 -14.71 18.36
C ASP A 92 17.30 -16.20 18.40
N ARG A 93 18.20 -17.08 17.94
CA ARG A 93 17.99 -18.55 17.95
C ARG A 93 17.78 -19.10 19.36
N LEU A 94 18.30 -18.43 20.39
CA LEU A 94 18.31 -18.96 21.75
C LEU A 94 16.91 -19.00 22.35
N CYS A 95 16.07 -18.00 22.05
CA CYS A 95 14.78 -17.88 22.73
C CYS A 95 13.77 -18.96 22.30
N LYS A 96 13.75 -19.36 21.03
CA LYS A 96 12.86 -20.44 20.55
C LYS A 96 13.32 -21.81 21.05
N ALA A 97 14.62 -22.09 21.05
CA ALA A 97 15.16 -23.34 21.60
C ALA A 97 14.94 -23.42 23.12
N GLN A 98 15.17 -22.33 23.86
CA GLN A 98 14.91 -22.24 25.31
C GLN A 98 13.42 -22.35 25.67
N SER A 99 12.52 -21.84 24.81
CA SER A 99 11.08 -21.97 25.02
C SER A 99 10.56 -23.39 24.75
N MET A 100 11.28 -24.18 23.95
CA MET A 100 10.94 -25.57 23.63
C MET A 100 11.59 -26.58 24.59
N GLU A 101 12.38 -26.11 25.56
CA GLU A 101 12.97 -26.95 26.59
C GLU A 101 11.87 -27.56 27.47
N HIS A 102 11.90 -28.88 27.65
CA HIS A 102 10.96 -29.57 28.52
C HIS A 102 11.26 -29.22 29.99
N ARG A 103 10.29 -28.64 30.69
CA ARG A 103 10.45 -28.23 32.09
C ARG A 103 9.56 -29.04 33.03
N PRO A 104 10.02 -29.32 34.26
CA PRO A 104 9.19 -29.95 35.28
C PRO A 104 8.00 -29.05 35.68
N LYS A 105 6.92 -29.66 36.16
CA LYS A 105 5.66 -28.95 36.55
C LYS A 105 5.82 -27.90 37.64
N THR A 106 6.92 -27.97 38.41
CA THR A 106 7.28 -27.00 39.46
C THR A 106 7.94 -25.74 38.92
N SER A 107 8.27 -25.71 37.62
CA SER A 107 8.90 -24.55 36.99
C SER A 107 7.89 -23.41 36.79
N PRO A 108 8.36 -22.14 36.81
CA PRO A 108 7.53 -21.01 36.42
C PRO A 108 7.04 -21.17 34.98
N SER A 109 5.82 -20.71 34.69
CA SER A 109 5.26 -20.79 33.34
C SER A 109 6.18 -20.09 32.32
N PRO A 110 6.43 -20.69 31.15
CA PRO A 110 7.25 -20.07 30.12
C PRO A 110 6.69 -18.69 29.75
N ARG A 111 7.52 -17.66 29.85
CA ARG A 111 7.19 -16.36 29.26
C ARG A 111 7.41 -16.47 27.77
N ASN A 112 6.32 -16.52 27.01
CA ASN A 112 6.38 -16.40 25.56
C ASN A 112 7.12 -15.10 25.21
N PHE A 113 8.06 -15.19 24.25
CA PHE A 113 8.78 -14.02 23.76
C PHE A 113 7.77 -12.99 23.28
N LYS A 114 7.73 -11.83 23.95
CA LYS A 114 6.93 -10.71 23.45
C LYS A 114 7.64 -10.23 22.19
N VAL A 115 6.99 -10.38 21.03
CA VAL A 115 7.38 -9.59 19.86
C VAL A 115 7.27 -8.14 20.31
N VAL A 116 8.40 -7.48 20.49
CA VAL A 116 8.43 -6.05 20.78
C VAL A 116 7.93 -5.37 19.51
N THR A 117 6.65 -5.06 19.47
CA THR A 117 6.15 -4.04 18.54
C THR A 117 6.72 -2.72 19.04
N PHE A 118 7.71 -2.19 18.35
CA PHE A 118 8.08 -0.79 18.53
C PHE A 118 6.87 0.05 18.12
N ALA A 119 6.33 0.82 19.06
CA ALA A 119 5.31 1.82 18.76
C ALA A 119 5.94 2.92 17.88
N ARG A 120 5.15 3.42 16.93
CA ARG A 120 5.48 4.62 16.13
C ARG A 120 5.49 5.87 17.00
#